data_AF-A0AAV2X4A1-F1
#
_entry.id   AF-A0AAV2X4A1-F1
#
_cell.length_a   1.000
_cell.length_b   1.000
_cell.length_c   1.000
_cell.angle_alpha   90.00
_cell.angle_beta   90.00
_cell.angle_gamma   90.00
#
_symmetry.space_group_name_H-M   'P 1'
#
loop_
_entity.id
_entity.type
_entity.pdbx_description
1 polymer ?
#
loop_
_entity_poly.entity_id
_entity_poly.type
_entity_poly.pdbx_seq_one_letter_code
_entity_poly.pdbx_strand_id
1 'polypeptide(L)'
;MTSLKTSIKTITYLSDTGCLEIQGASLPTSKNRKELPVIMEINGKDKRLNAVLRMADGRQTSVTTGSQLPGTSVTVKSISLSGVTLSDGTTLTF
;
A
#
# COMPACT_ATOMS: atom_id res chain seq x y z
N MET A 1 44.91 1.06 37.45
CA MET A 1 45.97 1.91 36.91
C MET A 1 47.25 1.09 36.98
N THR A 2 47.88 0.55 35.93
CA THR A 2 47.64 0.44 34.47
C THR A 2 47.64 -1.07 34.11
N SER A 3 47.38 -1.62 32.90
CA SER A 3 47.87 -1.25 31.57
C SER A 3 47.04 -1.83 30.41
N LEU A 4 46.85 -1.00 29.39
CA LEU A 4 46.89 -1.33 27.95
C LEU A 4 46.17 -2.59 27.43
N LYS A 5 44.89 -2.41 27.06
CA LYS A 5 44.11 -3.36 26.24
C LYS A 5 44.55 -3.29 24.77
N THR A 6 45.67 -3.91 24.42
CA THR A 6 46.10 -4.03 23.02
C THR A 6 45.30 -5.14 22.32
N SER A 7 44.30 -4.75 21.52
CA SER A 7 43.68 -5.64 20.53
C SER A 7 43.50 -4.89 19.22
N ILE A 8 44.51 -5.01 18.36
CA ILE A 8 44.51 -4.51 16.98
C ILE A 8 43.27 -5.04 16.24
N LYS A 9 42.54 -4.17 15.55
CA LYS A 9 41.53 -4.54 14.54
C LYS A 9 41.95 -3.95 13.20
N THR A 10 42.39 -4.83 12.31
CA THR A 10 43.01 -4.50 11.01
C THR A 10 41.98 -4.21 9.90
N ILE A 11 42.35 -3.26 9.03
CA ILE A 11 41.68 -2.75 7.82
C ILE A 11 41.92 -3.67 6.58
N THR A 12 41.11 -3.68 5.51
CA THR A 12 39.86 -2.96 5.19
C THR A 12 39.04 -3.75 4.15
N TYR A 13 37.74 -3.47 4.00
CA TYR A 13 37.07 -3.69 2.70
C TYR A 13 36.07 -2.57 2.40
N LEU A 14 36.55 -1.55 1.68
CA LEU A 14 35.74 -0.53 1.03
C LEU A 14 36.01 -0.66 -0.48
N SER A 15 35.03 -1.21 -1.19
CA SER A 15 34.89 -1.23 -2.65
C SER A 15 33.46 -1.75 -2.87
N ASP A 16 32.47 -0.88 -3.08
CA ASP A 16 32.14 -0.17 -4.32
C ASP A 16 30.97 -0.84 -5.05
N THR A 17 29.82 -0.20 -4.92
CA THR A 17 28.85 0.08 -5.99
C THR A 17 28.44 -1.08 -6.93
N GLY A 18 27.24 -1.63 -6.71
CA GLY A 18 26.48 -2.26 -7.81
C GLY A 18 25.29 -3.14 -7.42
N CYS A 19 24.09 -2.75 -7.89
CA CYS A 19 22.90 -3.61 -8.10
C CYS A 19 22.24 -4.28 -6.86
N LEU A 20 20.93 -4.56 -6.83
CA LEU A 20 19.77 -4.05 -7.58
C LEU A 20 18.52 -4.39 -6.76
N GLU A 21 17.47 -3.56 -6.85
CA GLU A 21 16.06 -3.84 -6.53
C GLU A 21 15.68 -5.05 -5.63
N ILE A 22 15.07 -4.76 -4.47
CA ILE A 22 13.73 -5.32 -4.21
C ILE A 22 12.78 -4.17 -3.86
N GLN A 23 11.95 -3.82 -4.84
CA GLN A 23 10.76 -3.01 -4.62
C GLN A 23 9.69 -3.86 -3.92
N GLY A 24 8.79 -3.24 -3.15
CA GLY A 24 7.51 -3.87 -2.82
C GLY A 24 7.36 -4.51 -1.43
N ALA A 25 7.56 -3.71 -0.37
CA ALA A 25 6.93 -3.97 0.93
C ALA A 25 6.52 -2.67 1.62
N SER A 26 5.80 -1.80 0.90
CA SER A 26 5.09 -0.68 1.54
C SER A 26 3.94 -1.24 2.35
N LEU A 27 4.21 -1.57 3.61
CA LEU A 27 3.18 -1.78 4.63
C LEU A 27 2.50 -0.43 4.86
N PRO A 28 1.23 -0.20 4.47
CA PRO A 28 0.54 1.03 4.80
C PRO A 28 0.35 1.07 6.32
N THR A 29 1.16 1.92 6.95
CA THR A 29 1.28 2.04 8.40
C THR A 29 -0.08 2.28 9.05
N SER A 30 -0.49 1.35 9.91
CA SER A 30 -1.75 1.42 10.64
C SER A 30 -1.70 2.47 11.77
N LYS A 31 -1.61 3.77 11.43
CA LYS A 31 -1.99 4.91 12.30
C LYS A 31 -2.51 6.07 11.43
N ASN A 32 -3.65 6.65 11.83
CA ASN A 32 -4.34 7.78 11.17
C ASN A 32 -5.03 7.48 9.83
N ARG A 33 -5.81 6.39 9.76
CA ARG A 33 -6.86 6.28 8.73
C ARG A 33 -8.07 7.12 9.17
N LYS A 34 -8.29 8.27 8.51
CA LYS A 34 -9.68 8.67 8.16
C LYS A 34 -10.38 7.42 7.65
N GLU A 35 -11.63 7.18 8.02
CA GLU A 35 -12.31 5.89 7.85
C GLU A 35 -12.43 5.48 6.37
N LEU A 36 -11.34 4.91 5.83
CA LEU A 36 -11.23 4.54 4.42
C LEU A 36 -12.14 3.34 4.15
N PRO A 37 -12.79 3.28 2.96
CA PRO A 37 -13.53 2.10 2.58
C PRO A 37 -12.63 0.86 2.60
N VAL A 38 -13.14 -0.24 3.15
CA VAL A 38 -12.44 -1.53 3.15
C VAL A 38 -12.98 -2.36 1.99
N ILE A 39 -12.09 -2.93 1.17
CA ILE A 39 -12.49 -3.86 0.12
C ILE A 39 -12.97 -5.16 0.78
N MET A 40 -14.16 -5.62 0.39
CA MET A 40 -14.75 -6.88 0.85
C MET A 40 -14.69 -7.96 -0.24
N GLU A 41 -14.85 -7.56 -1.50
CA GLU A 41 -14.80 -8.45 -2.66
C GLU A 41 -14.28 -7.67 -3.88
N ILE A 42 -13.56 -8.34 -4.77
CA ILE A 42 -13.28 -7.85 -6.14
C ILE A 42 -13.69 -8.96 -7.10
N ASN A 43 -14.62 -8.65 -8.00
CA ASN A 43 -15.32 -9.62 -8.82
C ASN A 43 -15.57 -9.05 -10.22
N GLY A 44 -15.36 -9.87 -11.26
CA GLY A 44 -15.56 -9.43 -12.63
C GLY A 44 -14.68 -10.17 -13.63
N LYS A 45 -14.64 -9.65 -14.86
CA LYS A 45 -13.89 -10.28 -15.96
C LYS A 45 -13.24 -9.22 -16.85
N ASP A 46 -11.99 -9.50 -17.26
CA ASP A 46 -11.19 -8.64 -18.14
C ASP A 46 -11.15 -7.18 -17.63
N LYS A 47 -11.72 -6.23 -18.38
CA LYS A 47 -11.76 -4.80 -18.05
C LYS A 47 -13.01 -4.38 -17.26
N ARG A 48 -13.94 -5.31 -16.99
CA ARG A 48 -15.13 -5.08 -16.17
C ARG A 48 -14.95 -5.74 -14.81
N LEU A 49 -14.11 -5.10 -14.00
CA LEU A 49 -13.99 -5.39 -12.57
C LEU A 49 -14.96 -4.51 -11.78
N ASN A 50 -15.58 -5.13 -10.79
CA ASN A 50 -16.38 -4.50 -9.74
C ASN A 50 -15.67 -4.76 -8.42
N ALA A 51 -15.85 -3.87 -7.45
CA ALA A 51 -15.38 -4.08 -6.08
C ALA A 51 -16.51 -3.76 -5.11
N VAL A 52 -16.73 -4.62 -4.12
CA VAL A 52 -17.62 -4.35 -3.00
C VAL A 52 -16.78 -3.66 -1.92
N LEU A 53 -17.09 -2.40 -1.63
CA LEU A 53 -16.45 -1.62 -0.57
C LEU A 53 -17.40 -1.49 0.62
N ARG A 54 -16.90 -1.74 1.84
CA ARG A 54 -17.56 -1.36 3.09
C ARG A 54 -17.08 0.03 3.50
N MET A 55 -17.98 0.99 3.50
CA MET A 55 -17.75 2.38 3.89
C MET A 55 -17.61 2.53 5.42
N ALA A 56 -17.20 3.72 5.86
CA ALA A 56 -17.08 4.11 7.28
C ALA A 56 -18.37 3.88 8.09
N ASP A 57 -19.51 4.22 7.50
CA ASP A 57 -20.85 4.05 8.08
C ASP A 57 -21.35 2.59 8.11
N GLY A 58 -20.48 1.63 7.76
CA GLY A 58 -20.79 0.21 7.68
C GLY A 58 -21.55 -0.22 6.42
N ARG A 59 -22.00 0.72 5.57
CA ARG A 59 -22.73 0.38 4.35
C ARG A 59 -21.79 -0.29 3.34
N GLN A 60 -22.27 -1.33 2.70
CA GLN A 60 -21.60 -1.92 1.54
C GLN A 60 -22.10 -1.27 0.25
N THR A 61 -21.17 -0.96 -0.66
CA THR A 61 -21.46 -0.41 -1.98
C THR A 61 -20.64 -1.13 -3.05
N SER A 62 -21.28 -1.52 -4.15
CA SER A 62 -20.60 -2.08 -5.31
C SER A 62 -20.16 -0.93 -6.22
N VAL A 63 -18.88 -0.87 -6.56
CA VAL A 63 -18.30 0.19 -7.39
C VAL A 63 -17.54 -0.39 -8.57
N THR A 64 -17.54 0.32 -9.69
CA THR A 64 -16.71 0.04 -10.86
C THR A 64 -15.70 1.18 -11.05
N THR A 65 -14.72 1.00 -11.93
CA THR A 65 -13.92 2.11 -12.45
C THR A 65 -14.84 3.25 -12.93
N GLY A 66 -14.59 4.47 -12.47
CA GLY A 66 -15.40 5.67 -12.70
C GLY A 66 -16.48 5.97 -11.63
N SER A 67 -16.87 5.00 -10.79
CA SER A 67 -17.90 5.21 -9.76
C SER A 67 -17.44 6.18 -8.67
N GLN A 68 -18.35 7.06 -8.21
CA GLN A 68 -18.13 7.92 -7.04
C GLN A 68 -18.41 7.16 -5.74
N LEU A 69 -17.56 7.36 -4.73
CA LEU A 69 -17.75 6.79 -3.40
C LEU A 69 -18.79 7.64 -2.63
N PRO A 70 -19.86 7.03 -2.09
CA PRO A 70 -20.94 7.75 -1.42
C PRO A 70 -20.40 8.55 -0.22
N GLY A 71 -20.93 9.75 -0.01
CA GLY A 71 -20.46 10.66 1.04
C GLY A 71 -19.13 11.36 0.75
N THR A 72 -18.54 11.19 -0.44
CA THR A 72 -17.28 11.83 -0.82
C THR A 72 -17.29 12.34 -2.26
N SER A 73 -16.37 13.24 -2.60
CA SER A 73 -16.09 13.62 -3.99
C SER A 73 -15.13 12.66 -4.71
N VAL A 74 -14.68 11.58 -4.05
CA VAL A 74 -13.65 10.67 -4.57
C VAL A 74 -14.29 9.64 -5.50
N THR A 75 -13.68 9.41 -6.66
CA THR A 75 -14.10 8.37 -7.61
C THR A 75 -13.08 7.24 -7.67
N VAL A 76 -13.51 6.07 -8.12
CA VAL A 76 -12.62 4.93 -8.40
C VAL A 76 -11.88 5.17 -9.71
N LYS A 77 -10.55 5.24 -9.65
CA LYS A 77 -9.69 5.47 -10.81
C LYS A 77 -9.33 4.18 -11.54
N SER A 78 -9.12 3.09 -10.80
CA SER A 78 -8.89 1.76 -11.37
C SER A 78 -9.16 0.67 -10.33
N ILE A 79 -9.62 -0.49 -10.79
CA ILE A 79 -9.78 -1.71 -10.00
C ILE A 79 -8.80 -2.76 -10.54
N SER A 80 -8.22 -3.56 -9.67
CA SER A 80 -7.31 -4.68 -9.96
C SER A 80 -7.56 -5.80 -8.96
N LEU A 81 -7.12 -7.03 -9.24
CA LEU A 81 -7.33 -8.17 -8.32
C LEU A 81 -6.65 -7.98 -6.95
N SER A 82 -5.66 -7.09 -6.85
CA SER A 82 -4.93 -6.73 -5.62
C SER A 82 -5.50 -5.52 -4.87
N GLY A 83 -6.43 -4.75 -5.46
CA GLY A 83 -6.85 -3.49 -4.85
C GLY A 83 -7.64 -2.54 -5.75
N VAL A 84 -8.01 -1.41 -5.17
CA VAL A 84 -8.79 -0.33 -5.79
C VAL A 84 -8.04 0.99 -5.62
N THR A 85 -7.62 1.60 -6.73
CA THR A 85 -7.03 2.94 -6.73
C THR A 85 -8.12 3.98 -6.91
N LEU A 86 -8.07 5.02 -6.09
CA LEU A 86 -9.00 6.13 -6.05
C LEU A 86 -8.40 7.39 -6.69
N SER A 87 -9.26 8.34 -7.07
CA SER A 87 -8.87 9.56 -7.80
C SER A 87 -8.12 10.58 -6.96
N ASP A 88 -8.15 10.46 -5.64
CA ASP A 88 -7.30 11.21 -4.69
C ASP A 88 -5.86 10.65 -4.60
N GLY A 89 -5.57 9.54 -5.28
CA GLY A 89 -4.30 8.81 -5.21
C GLY A 89 -4.25 7.73 -4.13
N THR A 90 -5.28 7.61 -3.28
CA THR A 90 -5.38 6.54 -2.29
C THR A 90 -5.50 5.19 -3.00
N THR A 91 -4.70 4.21 -2.59
CA THR A 91 -4.86 2.82 -3.05
C THR A 91 -5.32 1.95 -1.89
N LEU A 92 -6.55 1.44 -2.01
CA LEU A 92 -7.10 0.43 -1.13
C LEU A 92 -6.54 -0.92 -1.57
N THR A 93 -6.08 -1.73 -0.62
CA THR A 93 -5.54 -3.08 -0.82
C THR A 93 -6.39 -4.09 -0.06
N PHE A 94 -6.36 -5.34 -0.53
CA PHE A 94 -7.02 -6.47 0.11
C PHE A 94 -6.24 -6.94 1.35
#